data_AF-A0A0N1AVK0-F1
#
_entry.id   AF-A0A0N1AVK0-F1
#
_cell.length_a   1.000
_cell.length_b   1.000
_cell.length_c   1.000
_cell.angle_alpha   90.00
_cell.angle_beta   90.00
_cell.angle_gamma   90.00
#
_symmetry.space_group_name_H-M   'P 1'
#
loop_
_entity.id
_entity.type
_entity.pdbx_description
1 polymer ?
#
loop_
_entity_poly.entity_id
_entity_poly.type
_entity_poly.pdbx_seq_one_letter_code
_entity_poly.pdbx_strand_id
1 'polypeptide(L)'
;MGSRRGIAVLGLAIGTISGWVAHANWPVTPDDAKSDQSATAQIEQFQCPRGLTKIVVMHGQEDNFAAGAAEPAAIRPALLRFEQFLQFSEDRHGMFSFRDYDEPGTDKFLIDHFELPRGVVSGQILTRLREFPGSKTDSVSVGNLDPTAAPAAFRGEIMYGIPALRQFPADGTGLIKADFKDLPPKPSKMKGAPTFIEYLNTRSRPDAVDLKIQDDTAVDFFAFLLCQEPSEPKGTSLSEVDGNISEIGMSYLSCIEDLTQPSCNPYSGDRLCSLQTPIACYRDGERDIPKELMNENKYFAPDDAFVGGEVRMSRPVRADGLPTLDSANGFCAAEFGKGWRVLSYHEAGGSGVLSYSKIQPRNFGLVHTGGHPYANCWDRPASVIRP
;
A
#
# COMPACT_ATOMS: atom_id res chain seq x y z
N MET A 1 -13.36 64.72 -15.42
CA MET A 1 -13.73 63.37 -15.93
C MET A 1 -12.47 62.54 -16.01
N GLY A 2 -12.24 61.63 -15.07
CA GLY A 2 -11.04 60.79 -15.01
C GLY A 2 -11.27 59.65 -14.04
N SER A 3 -11.85 58.55 -14.55
CA SER A 3 -12.17 57.35 -13.79
C SER A 3 -10.93 56.45 -13.71
N ARG A 4 -10.37 56.31 -12.50
CA ARG A 4 -9.39 55.26 -12.18
C ARG A 4 -10.16 53.97 -11.90
N ARG A 5 -9.97 52.96 -12.75
CA ARG A 5 -10.43 51.59 -12.49
C ARG A 5 -9.41 50.90 -11.60
N GLY A 6 -9.84 50.50 -10.40
CA GLY A 6 -9.08 49.62 -9.51
C GLY A 6 -9.11 48.18 -10.02
N ILE A 7 -7.95 47.53 -10.01
CA ILE A 7 -7.79 46.10 -10.29
C ILE A 7 -8.05 45.37 -8.97
N ALA A 8 -9.13 44.60 -8.90
CA ALA A 8 -9.41 43.68 -7.82
C ALA A 8 -8.61 42.38 -8.04
N VAL A 9 -7.70 42.06 -7.12
CA VAL A 9 -7.00 40.79 -7.08
C VAL A 9 -7.93 39.79 -6.41
N LEU A 10 -8.48 38.86 -7.19
CA LEU A 10 -9.21 37.69 -6.68
C LEU A 10 -8.18 36.73 -6.07
N GLY A 11 -8.24 36.54 -4.75
CA GLY A 11 -7.48 35.51 -4.06
C GLY A 11 -7.97 34.12 -4.46
N LEU A 12 -7.06 33.28 -4.97
CA LEU A 12 -7.29 31.86 -5.17
C LEU A 12 -7.39 31.20 -3.79
N ALA A 13 -8.59 30.75 -3.42
CA ALA A 13 -8.78 29.85 -2.28
C ALA A 13 -8.31 28.46 -2.69
N ILE A 14 -7.15 28.04 -2.17
CA ILE A 14 -6.69 26.65 -2.26
C ILE A 14 -7.54 25.85 -1.27
N GLY A 15 -8.57 25.19 -1.79
CA GLY A 15 -9.35 24.22 -1.02
C GLY A 15 -8.52 22.97 -0.76
N THR A 16 -8.08 22.78 0.48
CA THR A 16 -7.55 21.51 0.95
C THR A 16 -8.67 20.48 0.97
N ILE A 17 -8.60 19.47 0.09
CA ILE A 17 -9.42 18.26 0.20
C ILE A 17 -8.79 17.41 1.30
N SER A 18 -9.32 17.52 2.52
CA SER A 18 -8.99 16.63 3.62
C SER A 18 -9.77 15.33 3.44
N GLY A 19 -9.14 14.31 2.85
CA GLY A 19 -9.62 12.93 2.93
C GLY A 19 -9.44 12.44 4.37
N TRP A 20 -10.54 12.17 5.06
CA TRP A 20 -10.52 11.59 6.39
C TRP A 20 -10.18 10.09 6.29
N VAL A 21 -8.97 9.72 6.70
CA VAL A 21 -8.67 8.33 7.06
C VAL A 21 -9.22 8.12 8.47
N ALA A 22 -10.43 7.55 8.57
CA ALA A 22 -11.05 7.24 9.85
C ALA A 22 -10.25 6.13 10.55
N HIS A 23 -9.60 6.48 11.66
CA HIS A 23 -9.18 5.49 12.66
C HIS A 23 -10.39 5.23 13.55
N ALA A 24 -11.18 4.21 13.21
CA ALA A 24 -12.39 3.88 13.96
C ALA A 24 -12.06 2.96 15.14
N ASN A 25 -12.35 3.43 16.36
CA ASN A 25 -12.40 2.60 17.57
C ASN A 25 -13.82 2.06 17.71
N TRP A 26 -14.02 0.78 17.42
CA TRP A 26 -15.32 0.10 17.47
C TRP A 26 -15.56 -0.52 18.86
N PRO A 27 -16.76 -0.36 19.46
CA PRO A 27 -17.11 -1.05 20.70
C PRO A 27 -17.37 -2.53 20.40
N VAL A 28 -16.47 -3.40 20.88
CA VAL A 28 -16.59 -4.87 20.75
C VAL A 28 -17.50 -5.40 21.86
N THR A 29 -18.56 -6.14 21.49
CA THR A 29 -19.40 -6.91 22.43
C THR A 29 -18.59 -8.06 23.05
N PRO A 30 -18.70 -8.33 24.37
CA PRO A 30 -17.83 -9.29 25.05
C PRO A 30 -17.88 -10.74 24.55
N ASP A 31 -18.94 -11.15 23.86
CA ASP A 31 -19.13 -12.53 23.40
C ASP A 31 -18.56 -12.80 21.99
N ASP A 32 -18.28 -11.77 21.19
CA ASP A 32 -17.69 -11.90 19.84
C ASP A 32 -16.15 -11.76 19.83
N ALA A 33 -15.57 -11.37 20.97
CA ALA A 33 -14.19 -10.90 21.08
C ALA A 33 -13.09 -11.99 21.05
N LYS A 34 -13.42 -13.28 20.78
CA LYS A 34 -12.45 -14.38 20.97
C LYS A 34 -12.46 -15.50 19.94
N SER A 35 -13.12 -15.36 18.80
CA SER A 35 -12.89 -16.30 17.71
C SER A 35 -11.79 -15.74 16.81
N ASP A 36 -10.80 -16.57 16.44
CA ASP A 36 -9.85 -16.28 15.35
C ASP A 36 -10.56 -16.08 13.99
N GLN A 37 -11.89 -16.06 13.97
CA GLN A 37 -12.78 -16.02 12.82
C GLN A 37 -13.54 -14.69 12.69
N SER A 38 -13.24 -13.68 13.52
CA SER A 38 -13.77 -12.33 13.27
C SER A 38 -13.07 -11.67 12.07
N ALA A 39 -13.77 -10.75 11.40
CA ALA A 39 -13.23 -9.93 10.33
C ALA A 39 -12.04 -9.12 10.84
N THR A 40 -12.15 -8.56 12.04
CA THR A 40 -11.04 -7.85 12.70
C THR A 40 -9.80 -8.73 12.84
N ALA A 41 -9.94 -9.96 13.36
CA ALA A 41 -8.82 -10.89 13.48
C ALA A 41 -8.23 -11.27 12.11
N GLN A 42 -9.07 -11.47 11.10
CA GLN A 42 -8.62 -11.77 9.74
C GLN A 42 -7.92 -10.58 9.07
N ILE A 43 -8.43 -9.37 9.29
CA ILE A 43 -7.79 -8.13 8.86
C ILE A 43 -6.42 -8.06 9.50
N GLU A 44 -6.27 -8.24 10.81
CA GLU A 44 -4.97 -8.21 11.51
C GLU A 44 -3.99 -9.27 11.00
N GLN A 45 -4.47 -10.49 10.74
CA GLN A 45 -3.68 -11.60 10.20
C GLN A 45 -3.22 -11.35 8.75
N PHE A 46 -3.94 -10.54 7.97
CA PHE A 46 -3.51 -10.19 6.62
C PHE A 46 -2.24 -9.32 6.65
N GLN A 47 -1.17 -9.85 6.07
CA GLN A 47 0.14 -9.21 6.00
C GLN A 47 0.53 -8.93 4.56
N CYS A 48 1.00 -7.71 4.31
CA CYS A 48 1.57 -7.35 3.02
C CYS A 48 3.05 -7.73 2.92
N PRO A 49 3.56 -8.01 1.71
CA PRO A 49 4.99 -8.04 1.48
C PRO A 49 5.69 -6.82 2.07
N ARG A 50 6.90 -7.02 2.61
CA ARG A 50 7.69 -5.95 3.24
C ARG A 50 7.86 -4.76 2.29
N GLY A 51 7.61 -3.57 2.80
CA GLY A 51 7.74 -2.32 2.05
C GLY A 51 6.46 -1.85 1.36
N LEU A 52 5.40 -2.67 1.33
CA LEU A 52 4.07 -2.27 0.84
C LEU A 52 3.20 -1.71 1.96
N THR A 53 2.29 -0.82 1.60
CA THR A 53 1.28 -0.25 2.49
C THR A 53 0.05 -1.13 2.50
N LYS A 54 -0.38 -1.57 3.68
CA LYS A 54 -1.66 -2.24 3.88
C LYS A 54 -2.79 -1.21 3.93
N ILE A 55 -3.80 -1.39 3.09
CA ILE A 55 -5.01 -0.56 3.08
C ILE A 55 -6.22 -1.47 3.24
N VAL A 56 -7.16 -1.06 4.08
CA VAL A 56 -8.43 -1.74 4.31
C VAL A 56 -9.55 -0.80 3.88
N VAL A 57 -10.39 -1.24 2.95
CA VAL A 57 -11.60 -0.52 2.55
C VAL A 57 -12.77 -1.46 2.82
N MET A 58 -13.69 -1.08 3.70
CA MET A 58 -14.77 -1.94 4.18
C MET A 58 -16.07 -1.14 4.25
N HIS A 59 -17.14 -1.74 3.72
CA HIS A 59 -18.53 -1.29 3.88
C HIS A 59 -19.34 -2.40 4.60
N GLY A 60 -20.47 -2.03 5.18
CA GLY A 60 -21.20 -2.84 6.16
C GLY A 60 -20.48 -2.90 7.52
N GLN A 61 -21.12 -3.51 8.51
CA GLN A 61 -20.59 -3.72 9.86
C GLN A 61 -20.36 -5.21 10.10
N GLU A 62 -19.35 -5.52 10.91
CA GLU A 62 -19.24 -6.87 11.46
C GLU A 62 -20.11 -6.94 12.72
N ASP A 63 -21.38 -7.32 12.59
CA ASP A 63 -22.30 -7.43 13.73
C ASP A 63 -23.15 -8.71 13.74
N ASN A 64 -22.77 -9.67 12.89
CA ASN A 64 -23.45 -10.96 12.74
C ASN A 64 -24.89 -10.80 12.24
N PHE A 65 -25.05 -9.93 11.24
CA PHE A 65 -26.30 -9.66 10.54
C PHE A 65 -27.41 -9.10 11.43
N ALA A 66 -27.08 -8.18 12.32
CA ALA A 66 -28.05 -7.58 13.24
C ALA A 66 -28.87 -6.50 12.52
N ALA A 67 -30.17 -6.75 12.35
CA ALA A 67 -31.11 -5.89 11.61
C ALA A 67 -31.39 -4.50 12.24
N GLY A 68 -30.56 -4.00 13.16
CA GLY A 68 -30.78 -2.79 13.95
C GLY A 68 -29.99 -1.57 13.50
N ALA A 69 -28.85 -1.77 12.82
CA ALA A 69 -28.06 -0.68 12.25
C ALA A 69 -28.49 -0.42 10.80
N ALA A 70 -28.51 0.85 10.39
CA ALA A 70 -28.73 1.20 9.00
C ALA A 70 -27.41 1.11 8.25
N GLU A 71 -27.30 0.16 7.32
CA GLU A 71 -26.08 -0.12 6.58
C GLU A 71 -26.31 0.00 5.07
N PRO A 72 -26.57 1.23 4.58
CA PRO A 72 -27.00 1.40 3.22
C PRO A 72 -25.90 1.02 2.24
N ALA A 73 -26.23 0.17 1.26
CA ALA A 73 -25.39 0.00 0.09
C ALA A 73 -25.54 1.23 -0.82
N ALA A 74 -24.49 1.59 -1.56
CA ALA A 74 -24.51 2.77 -2.41
C ALA A 74 -24.22 2.43 -3.86
N ILE A 75 -25.24 2.51 -4.73
CA ILE A 75 -25.00 2.43 -6.17
C ILE A 75 -24.15 3.63 -6.61
N ARG A 76 -23.05 3.36 -7.31
CA ARG A 76 -22.18 4.41 -7.87
C ARG A 76 -23.01 5.42 -8.68
N PRO A 77 -22.91 6.74 -8.43
CA PRO A 77 -23.76 7.75 -9.10
C PRO A 77 -23.73 7.69 -10.63
N ALA A 78 -22.58 7.34 -11.22
CA ALA A 78 -22.44 7.20 -12.67
C ALA A 78 -23.30 6.09 -13.28
N LEU A 79 -23.72 5.09 -12.50
CA LEU A 79 -24.60 4.00 -12.93
C LEU A 79 -26.07 4.42 -12.95
N LEU A 80 -26.48 5.38 -12.12
CA LEU A 80 -27.87 5.84 -12.02
C LEU A 80 -28.38 6.56 -13.28
N ARG A 81 -27.50 6.85 -14.25
CA ARG A 81 -27.90 7.32 -15.59
C ARG A 81 -28.54 6.24 -16.45
N PHE A 82 -28.37 4.96 -16.08
CA PHE A 82 -28.99 3.84 -16.77
C PHE A 82 -30.27 3.46 -16.04
N GLU A 83 -31.37 3.42 -16.79
CA GLU A 83 -32.73 3.17 -16.28
C GLU A 83 -32.80 1.94 -15.36
N GLN A 84 -32.08 0.86 -15.69
CA GLN A 84 -32.06 -0.36 -14.86
C GLN A 84 -31.57 -0.12 -13.42
N PHE A 85 -30.50 0.67 -13.23
CA PHE A 85 -29.92 0.91 -11.90
C PHE A 85 -30.74 1.95 -11.14
N LEU A 86 -31.32 2.92 -11.86
CA LEU A 86 -32.27 3.86 -11.28
C LEU A 86 -33.49 3.11 -10.71
N GLN A 87 -34.06 2.19 -11.48
CA GLN A 87 -35.19 1.37 -11.05
C GLN A 87 -34.85 0.48 -9.85
N PHE A 88 -33.63 -0.06 -9.77
CA PHE A 88 -33.17 -0.76 -8.56
C PHE A 88 -33.15 0.19 -7.36
N SER A 89 -32.50 1.36 -7.49
CA SER A 89 -32.38 2.32 -6.38
C SER A 89 -33.72 2.86 -5.86
N GLU A 90 -34.74 2.91 -6.71
CA GLU A 90 -36.08 3.42 -6.36
C GLU A 90 -37.07 2.32 -5.96
N ASP A 91 -36.62 1.06 -5.87
CA ASP A 91 -37.46 -0.12 -5.62
C ASP A 91 -38.68 -0.23 -6.57
N ARG A 92 -38.48 0.16 -7.85
CA ARG A 92 -39.54 0.15 -8.87
C ARG A 92 -39.60 -1.16 -9.66
N HIS A 93 -38.55 -1.97 -9.58
CA HIS A 93 -38.48 -3.25 -10.29
C HIS A 93 -39.15 -4.33 -9.44
N GLY A 94 -40.46 -4.56 -9.64
CA GLY A 94 -41.25 -5.49 -8.82
C GLY A 94 -40.82 -6.97 -8.83
N MET A 95 -39.79 -7.34 -9.60
CA MET A 95 -39.14 -8.68 -9.53
C MET A 95 -37.70 -8.62 -9.01
N PHE A 96 -37.05 -7.46 -8.98
CA PHE A 96 -35.63 -7.32 -8.68
C PHE A 96 -35.41 -6.05 -7.85
N SER A 97 -35.41 -6.16 -6.53
CA SER A 97 -35.23 -4.99 -5.67
C SER A 97 -33.76 -4.80 -5.28
N PHE A 98 -33.42 -3.56 -4.96
CA PHE A 98 -32.19 -3.25 -4.23
C PHE A 98 -32.30 -3.69 -2.76
N ARG A 99 -31.16 -3.93 -2.11
CA ARG A 99 -31.07 -4.17 -0.68
C ARG A 99 -29.79 -3.59 -0.08
N ASP A 100 -29.84 -3.39 1.22
CA ASP A 100 -28.73 -2.98 2.06
C ASP A 100 -27.96 -4.17 2.63
N TYR A 101 -26.89 -3.90 3.38
CA TYR A 101 -26.21 -4.94 4.17
C TYR A 101 -27.16 -5.47 5.25
N ASP A 102 -26.92 -6.69 5.72
CA ASP A 102 -27.75 -7.50 6.63
C ASP A 102 -29.15 -7.89 6.15
N GLU A 103 -29.69 -7.18 5.17
CA GLU A 103 -31.01 -7.43 4.63
C GLU A 103 -31.03 -8.70 3.76
N PRO A 104 -31.77 -9.74 4.15
CA PRO A 104 -32.01 -10.85 3.24
C PRO A 104 -33.08 -10.49 2.22
N GLY A 105 -33.18 -11.27 1.15
CA GLY A 105 -34.38 -11.21 0.32
C GLY A 105 -34.25 -11.97 -0.99
N THR A 106 -35.37 -12.54 -1.38
CA THR A 106 -35.54 -13.27 -2.64
C THR A 106 -35.54 -12.32 -3.81
N ASP A 107 -34.74 -12.69 -4.81
CA ASP A 107 -34.53 -11.91 -6.03
C ASP A 107 -34.03 -10.48 -5.79
N LYS A 108 -33.35 -10.23 -4.65
CA LYS A 108 -32.74 -8.93 -4.34
C LYS A 108 -31.29 -8.85 -4.80
N PHE A 109 -30.83 -7.63 -5.06
CA PHE A 109 -29.42 -7.33 -5.36
C PHE A 109 -28.85 -6.36 -4.33
N LEU A 110 -27.69 -6.70 -3.78
CA LEU A 110 -26.82 -5.72 -3.15
C LEU A 110 -25.88 -5.19 -4.23
N ILE A 111 -25.96 -3.88 -4.50
CA ILE A 111 -25.08 -3.17 -5.43
C ILE A 111 -24.39 -2.04 -4.69
N ASP A 112 -23.08 -2.09 -4.62
CA ASP A 112 -22.29 -1.09 -3.91
C ASP A 112 -21.08 -0.67 -4.75
N HIS A 113 -20.32 0.32 -4.30
CA HIS A 113 -19.07 0.70 -4.92
C HIS A 113 -18.00 1.05 -3.91
N PHE A 114 -16.75 0.76 -4.27
CA PHE A 114 -15.58 0.98 -3.43
C PHE A 114 -14.57 1.85 -4.17
N GLU A 115 -14.19 2.97 -3.57
CA GLU A 115 -13.08 3.80 -4.05
C GLU A 115 -11.76 3.14 -3.70
N LEU A 116 -11.18 2.41 -4.67
CA LEU A 116 -9.94 1.67 -4.45
C LEU A 116 -8.76 2.40 -5.08
N PRO A 117 -7.64 2.59 -4.37
CA PRO A 117 -6.47 3.27 -4.91
C PRO A 117 -5.86 2.48 -6.08
N ARG A 118 -5.03 3.17 -6.87
CA ARG A 118 -4.16 2.56 -7.90
C ARG A 118 -2.84 2.11 -7.28
N GLY A 119 -2.04 1.33 -8.01
CA GLY A 119 -0.75 0.81 -7.51
C GLY A 119 -0.92 -0.35 -6.54
N VAL A 120 -2.01 -1.11 -6.68
CA VAL A 120 -2.26 -2.31 -5.87
C VAL A 120 -1.44 -3.47 -6.43
N VAL A 121 -0.56 -4.06 -5.63
CA VAL A 121 0.32 -5.17 -6.03
C VAL A 121 -0.32 -6.53 -5.75
N SER A 122 -1.00 -6.63 -4.62
CA SER A 122 -1.71 -7.84 -4.19
C SER A 122 -2.88 -7.46 -3.28
N GLY A 123 -3.76 -8.40 -2.99
CA GLY A 123 -4.85 -8.17 -2.05
C GLY A 123 -5.77 -9.37 -1.91
N GLN A 124 -6.72 -9.23 -1.00
CA GLN A 124 -7.76 -10.19 -0.69
C GLN A 124 -9.11 -9.49 -0.58
N ILE A 125 -10.17 -10.22 -0.93
CA ILE A 125 -11.53 -9.91 -0.51
C ILE A 125 -11.79 -10.66 0.78
N LEU A 126 -12.39 -9.97 1.76
CA LEU A 126 -12.90 -10.55 3.00
C LEU A 126 -14.36 -10.14 3.14
N THR A 127 -15.26 -11.09 3.35
CA THR A 127 -16.69 -10.81 3.53
C THR A 127 -17.31 -11.91 4.37
N ARG A 128 -18.41 -11.62 5.07
CA ARG A 128 -19.21 -12.65 5.73
C ARG A 128 -20.59 -12.71 5.10
N LEU A 129 -20.97 -13.92 4.71
CA LEU A 129 -22.20 -14.21 3.98
C LEU A 129 -23.04 -15.25 4.72
N ARG A 130 -24.37 -15.09 4.67
CA ARG A 130 -25.33 -16.07 5.19
C ARG A 130 -26.33 -16.44 4.12
N GLU A 131 -26.28 -17.69 3.66
CA GLU A 131 -27.29 -18.24 2.75
C GLU A 131 -28.62 -18.45 3.46
N PHE A 132 -29.72 -18.25 2.73
CA PHE A 132 -31.04 -18.64 3.18
C PHE A 132 -31.45 -19.98 2.55
N PRO A 133 -32.25 -20.80 3.25
CA PRO A 133 -32.69 -22.10 2.74
C PRO A 133 -33.39 -21.96 1.38
N GLY A 134 -32.82 -22.56 0.34
CA GLY A 134 -33.37 -22.51 -1.02
C GLY A 134 -32.49 -21.75 -2.03
N SER A 135 -31.54 -20.94 -1.55
CA SER A 135 -30.52 -20.28 -2.36
C SER A 135 -29.65 -21.31 -3.10
N LYS A 136 -29.55 -21.20 -4.42
CA LYS A 136 -28.72 -22.09 -5.27
C LYS A 136 -27.98 -21.37 -6.38
N THR A 137 -28.15 -20.05 -6.53
CA THR A 137 -27.76 -19.32 -7.74
C THR A 137 -26.96 -18.05 -7.49
N ASP A 138 -26.65 -17.76 -6.24
CA ASP A 138 -26.05 -16.52 -5.82
C ASP A 138 -24.65 -16.36 -6.43
N SER A 139 -24.40 -15.15 -6.92
CA SER A 139 -23.09 -14.80 -7.41
C SER A 139 -22.64 -13.49 -6.80
N VAL A 140 -21.44 -13.51 -6.21
CA VAL A 140 -20.70 -12.32 -5.84
C VAL A 140 -19.75 -11.98 -6.96
N SER A 141 -19.75 -10.72 -7.32
CA SER A 141 -18.97 -10.20 -8.40
C SER A 141 -18.47 -8.80 -8.09
N VAL A 142 -17.21 -8.53 -8.45
CA VAL A 142 -16.58 -7.21 -8.33
C VAL A 142 -16.07 -6.76 -9.68
N GLY A 143 -16.12 -5.47 -10.03
CA GLY A 143 -15.71 -5.05 -11.36
C GLY A 143 -16.13 -3.65 -11.79
N ASN A 144 -16.55 -3.52 -13.05
CA ASN A 144 -17.20 -2.33 -13.59
C ASN A 144 -18.57 -2.71 -14.14
N LEU A 145 -19.62 -2.18 -13.52
CA LEU A 145 -21.01 -2.37 -13.96
C LEU A 145 -21.45 -1.37 -15.04
N ASP A 146 -20.58 -0.44 -15.46
CA ASP A 146 -20.91 0.50 -16.54
C ASP A 146 -20.97 -0.23 -17.89
N PRO A 147 -22.16 -0.38 -18.51
CA PRO A 147 -22.33 -1.11 -19.76
C PRO A 147 -21.64 -0.43 -20.95
N THR A 148 -21.23 0.84 -20.80
CA THR A 148 -20.53 1.60 -21.86
C THR A 148 -19.01 1.53 -21.77
N ALA A 149 -18.46 1.08 -20.65
CA ALA A 149 -17.02 1.13 -20.39
C ALA A 149 -16.23 0.02 -21.12
N ALA A 150 -16.90 -0.94 -21.76
CA ALA A 150 -16.26 -2.06 -22.39
C ALA A 150 -16.33 -1.95 -23.94
N PRO A 151 -15.27 -2.32 -24.68
CA PRO A 151 -15.29 -2.29 -26.15
C PRO A 151 -16.46 -3.12 -26.69
N ALA A 152 -16.94 -2.86 -27.92
CA ALA A 152 -18.15 -3.52 -28.45
C ALA A 152 -18.10 -5.07 -28.46
N ALA A 153 -16.91 -5.68 -28.44
CA ALA A 153 -16.70 -7.13 -28.28
C ALA A 153 -16.92 -7.66 -26.84
N PHE A 154 -17.09 -6.75 -25.89
CA PHE A 154 -17.13 -6.95 -24.45
C PHE A 154 -18.34 -6.22 -23.84
N ARG A 155 -19.50 -6.18 -24.51
CA ARG A 155 -20.77 -5.64 -23.96
C ARG A 155 -21.31 -6.51 -22.81
N GLY A 156 -20.49 -6.69 -21.79
CA GLY A 156 -20.69 -7.47 -20.59
C GLY A 156 -19.72 -6.93 -19.54
N GLU A 157 -20.26 -6.75 -18.34
CA GLU A 157 -19.58 -6.35 -17.12
C GLU A 157 -18.21 -7.07 -17.01
N ILE A 158 -17.07 -6.35 -16.92
CA ILE A 158 -15.81 -7.02 -16.51
C ILE A 158 -15.94 -7.26 -15.03
N MET A 159 -16.51 -8.41 -14.71
CA MET A 159 -16.73 -8.86 -13.35
C MET A 159 -15.77 -9.98 -13.03
N TYR A 160 -15.37 -10.07 -11.78
CA TYR A 160 -14.57 -11.16 -11.28
C TYR A 160 -15.41 -11.94 -10.29
N GLY A 161 -15.58 -13.24 -10.54
CA GLY A 161 -16.35 -14.09 -9.64
C GLY A 161 -15.52 -14.45 -8.42
N ILE A 162 -16.15 -14.53 -7.25
CA ILE A 162 -15.52 -15.11 -6.06
C ILE A 162 -15.81 -16.64 -6.08
N PRO A 163 -14.82 -17.51 -6.39
CA PRO A 163 -15.09 -18.95 -6.55
C PRO A 163 -15.52 -19.64 -5.26
N ALA A 164 -15.09 -19.10 -4.11
CA ALA A 164 -15.33 -19.64 -2.77
C ALA A 164 -16.83 -19.76 -2.40
N LEU A 165 -17.72 -19.07 -3.10
CA LEU A 165 -19.17 -19.20 -2.90
C LEU A 165 -19.73 -20.59 -3.22
N ARG A 166 -19.03 -21.38 -4.05
CA ARG A 166 -19.51 -22.73 -4.36
C ARG A 166 -19.38 -23.71 -3.19
N GLN A 167 -18.63 -23.32 -2.17
CA GLN A 167 -18.35 -24.13 -0.98
C GLN A 167 -18.36 -23.17 0.20
N PHE A 168 -19.56 -22.79 0.65
CA PHE A 168 -19.68 -22.11 1.94
C PHE A 168 -18.85 -22.85 2.98
N PRO A 169 -18.04 -22.13 3.77
CA PRO A 169 -17.19 -22.75 4.78
C PRO A 169 -18.02 -23.73 5.62
N ALA A 170 -17.57 -24.99 5.69
CA ALA A 170 -18.24 -26.02 6.47
C ALA A 170 -18.23 -25.71 7.98
N ASP A 171 -17.43 -24.72 8.40
CA ASP A 171 -17.36 -24.24 9.78
C ASP A 171 -18.58 -23.39 10.19
N GLY A 172 -19.48 -23.05 9.26
CA GLY A 172 -20.71 -22.32 9.54
C GLY A 172 -20.50 -20.83 9.86
N THR A 173 -19.28 -20.32 9.74
CA THR A 173 -18.96 -18.91 10.03
C THR A 173 -19.48 -17.96 8.97
N GLY A 174 -19.68 -18.47 7.75
CA GLY A 174 -19.99 -17.64 6.58
C GLY A 174 -18.84 -16.73 6.13
N LEU A 175 -17.66 -16.84 6.76
CA LEU A 175 -16.52 -15.95 6.48
C LEU A 175 -15.75 -16.42 5.24
N ILE A 176 -15.72 -15.58 4.22
CA ILE A 176 -15.11 -15.87 2.94
C ILE A 176 -13.89 -14.99 2.73
N LYS A 177 -12.79 -15.64 2.33
CA LYS A 177 -11.54 -15.01 1.90
C LYS A 177 -11.24 -15.41 0.47
N ALA A 178 -10.87 -14.45 -0.37
CA ALA A 178 -10.45 -14.73 -1.73
C ALA A 178 -9.27 -13.84 -2.15
N ASP A 179 -8.14 -14.46 -2.49
CA ASP A 179 -7.01 -13.75 -3.06
C ASP A 179 -7.36 -13.17 -4.44
N PHE A 180 -6.90 -11.96 -4.74
CA PHE A 180 -7.17 -11.31 -6.03
C PHE A 180 -6.64 -12.10 -7.23
N LYS A 181 -5.56 -12.88 -7.05
CA LYS A 181 -4.98 -13.75 -8.09
C LYS A 181 -5.91 -14.92 -8.46
N ASP A 182 -6.82 -15.29 -7.55
CA ASP A 182 -7.73 -16.43 -7.69
C ASP A 182 -9.12 -16.00 -8.15
N LEU A 183 -9.32 -14.71 -8.47
CA LEU A 183 -10.58 -14.20 -8.99
C LEU A 183 -10.63 -14.33 -10.53
N PRO A 184 -11.37 -15.31 -11.08
CA PRO A 184 -11.48 -15.47 -12.52
C PRO A 184 -12.30 -14.34 -13.15
N PRO A 185 -11.88 -13.80 -14.31
CA PRO A 185 -12.70 -12.88 -15.08
C PRO A 185 -13.98 -13.59 -15.56
N LYS A 186 -15.09 -12.87 -15.60
CA LYS A 186 -16.38 -13.32 -16.13
C LYS A 186 -16.71 -12.57 -17.43
N PRO A 187 -17.23 -13.27 -18.46
CA PRO A 187 -17.30 -14.73 -18.58
C PRO A 187 -15.91 -15.38 -18.61
N SER A 188 -15.77 -16.58 -18.00
CA SER A 188 -14.51 -17.33 -17.88
C SER A 188 -13.83 -17.69 -19.21
N LYS A 189 -14.54 -17.52 -20.33
CA LYS A 189 -14.04 -17.77 -21.70
C LYS A 189 -13.37 -16.53 -22.32
N MET A 190 -13.26 -15.42 -21.61
CA MET A 190 -12.68 -14.20 -22.14
C MET A 190 -11.15 -14.32 -22.26
N LYS A 191 -10.68 -14.71 -23.45
CA LYS A 191 -9.26 -14.83 -23.75
C LYS A 191 -8.59 -13.46 -23.71
N GLY A 192 -7.57 -13.30 -22.87
CA GLY A 192 -6.84 -12.05 -22.71
C GLY A 192 -7.54 -11.01 -21.83
N ALA A 193 -8.56 -11.40 -21.06
CA ALA A 193 -9.06 -10.55 -19.99
C ALA A 193 -7.92 -10.24 -18.99
N PRO A 194 -7.80 -8.99 -18.53
CA PRO A 194 -6.86 -8.67 -17.46
C PRO A 194 -7.24 -9.47 -16.20
N THR A 195 -6.24 -9.81 -15.40
CA THR A 195 -6.44 -10.22 -14.01
C THR A 195 -7.09 -9.10 -13.22
N PHE A 196 -7.68 -9.40 -12.05
CA PHE A 196 -8.28 -8.36 -11.22
C PHE A 196 -7.26 -7.28 -10.84
N ILE A 197 -6.02 -7.66 -10.50
CA ILE A 197 -4.91 -6.73 -10.23
C ILE A 197 -4.61 -5.83 -11.43
N GLU A 198 -4.52 -6.39 -12.64
CA GLU A 198 -4.28 -5.59 -13.85
C GLU A 198 -5.43 -4.61 -14.11
N TYR A 199 -6.68 -5.05 -13.89
CA TYR A 199 -7.85 -4.17 -13.96
C TYR A 199 -7.79 -3.04 -12.93
N LEU A 200 -7.46 -3.33 -11.66
CA LEU A 200 -7.35 -2.32 -10.60
C LEU A 200 -6.32 -1.22 -10.93
N ASN A 201 -5.26 -1.58 -11.66
CA ASN A 201 -4.18 -0.67 -12.03
C ASN A 201 -4.32 -0.07 -13.44
N THR A 202 -5.41 -0.37 -14.15
CA THR A 202 -5.64 0.17 -15.48
C THR A 202 -5.96 1.67 -15.41
N ARG A 203 -5.22 2.50 -16.17
CA ARG A 203 -5.37 3.97 -16.15
C ARG A 203 -6.77 4.46 -16.52
N SER A 204 -7.46 3.72 -17.39
CA SER A 204 -8.81 4.02 -17.87
C SER A 204 -9.92 3.48 -16.96
N ARG A 205 -9.59 2.77 -15.87
CA ARG A 205 -10.58 2.33 -14.89
C ARG A 205 -11.18 3.56 -14.21
N PRO A 206 -12.50 3.58 -13.92
CA PRO A 206 -13.07 4.50 -12.94
C PRO A 206 -12.32 4.41 -11.59
N ASP A 207 -12.44 5.45 -10.76
CA ASP A 207 -11.82 5.46 -9.43
C ASP A 207 -12.51 4.50 -8.45
N ALA A 208 -13.69 3.98 -8.83
CA ALA A 208 -14.46 3.01 -8.04
C ALA A 208 -14.57 1.63 -8.72
N VAL A 209 -14.60 0.60 -7.90
CA VAL A 209 -14.94 -0.79 -8.25
C VAL A 209 -16.35 -1.08 -7.74
N ASP A 210 -17.20 -1.58 -8.62
CA ASP A 210 -18.57 -1.90 -8.27
C ASP A 210 -18.64 -3.34 -7.69
N LEU A 211 -19.39 -3.50 -6.62
CA LEU A 211 -19.77 -4.78 -6.01
C LEU A 211 -21.20 -5.11 -6.45
N LYS A 212 -21.43 -6.36 -6.84
CA LYS A 212 -22.76 -6.88 -7.14
C LYS A 212 -22.89 -8.28 -6.55
N ILE A 213 -23.83 -8.42 -5.63
CA ILE A 213 -24.22 -9.68 -5.00
C ILE A 213 -25.66 -9.95 -5.41
N GLN A 214 -25.88 -11.08 -6.05
CA GLN A 214 -27.21 -11.50 -6.49
C GLN A 214 -27.84 -12.45 -5.47
N ASP A 215 -29.16 -12.37 -5.35
CA ASP A 215 -30.05 -13.42 -4.82
C ASP A 215 -30.06 -13.50 -3.27
N ASP A 216 -30.64 -14.55 -2.69
CA ASP A 216 -31.03 -14.76 -1.28
C ASP A 216 -29.95 -14.60 -0.18
N THR A 217 -28.69 -14.28 -0.49
CA THR A 217 -27.60 -14.18 0.51
C THR A 217 -27.59 -12.85 1.29
N ALA A 218 -27.69 -12.90 2.62
CA ALA A 218 -27.38 -11.73 3.45
C ALA A 218 -25.87 -11.49 3.54
N VAL A 219 -25.46 -10.23 3.62
CA VAL A 219 -24.06 -9.78 3.63
C VAL A 219 -23.87 -8.92 4.88
N ASP A 220 -23.03 -9.36 5.81
CA ASP A 220 -22.70 -8.63 7.05
C ASP A 220 -21.83 -7.42 6.67
N PHE A 221 -20.69 -7.72 6.07
CA PHE A 221 -19.77 -6.71 5.55
C PHE A 221 -19.07 -7.19 4.29
N PHE A 222 -18.46 -6.25 3.57
CA PHE A 222 -17.57 -6.53 2.46
C PHE A 222 -16.32 -5.65 2.52
N ALA A 223 -15.15 -6.27 2.48
CA ALA A 223 -13.87 -5.60 2.62
C ALA A 223 -12.87 -5.99 1.53
N PHE A 224 -12.11 -5.00 1.07
CA PHE A 224 -10.90 -5.16 0.29
C PHE A 224 -9.68 -4.93 1.17
N LEU A 225 -8.82 -5.93 1.26
CA LEU A 225 -7.52 -5.87 1.92
C LEU A 225 -6.46 -5.73 0.83
N LEU A 226 -5.82 -4.56 0.75
CA LEU A 226 -4.93 -4.19 -0.35
C LEU A 226 -3.49 -4.08 0.14
N CYS A 227 -2.55 -4.53 -0.68
CA CYS A 227 -1.14 -4.20 -0.56
C CYS A 227 -0.77 -3.25 -1.69
N GLN A 228 -0.58 -1.98 -1.34
CA GLN A 228 -0.27 -0.91 -2.27
C GLN A 228 1.22 -0.57 -2.21
N GLU A 229 1.79 -0.19 -3.35
CA GLU A 229 3.10 0.47 -3.35
C GLU A 229 3.04 1.78 -2.55
N PRO A 230 4.12 2.18 -1.85
CA PRO A 230 4.16 3.47 -1.19
C PRO A 230 3.86 4.61 -2.17
N SER A 231 2.90 5.47 -1.81
CA SER A 231 2.46 6.60 -2.66
C SER A 231 3.57 7.63 -2.89
N GLU A 232 4.53 7.71 -1.96
CA GLU A 232 5.69 8.58 -2.05
C GLU A 232 6.97 7.74 -2.18
N PRO A 233 7.84 8.03 -3.17
CA PRO A 233 9.11 7.33 -3.28
C PRO A 233 10.03 7.74 -2.15
N LYS A 234 10.41 6.77 -1.32
CA LYS A 234 11.35 6.95 -0.21
C LYS A 234 12.55 6.02 -0.32
N GLY A 235 13.71 6.53 0.06
CA GLY A 235 14.95 5.81 0.21
C GLY A 235 15.28 5.58 1.68
N THR A 236 16.01 4.50 1.97
CA THR A 236 16.61 4.26 3.29
C THR A 236 17.79 5.19 3.51
N SER A 237 17.91 5.75 4.71
CA SER A 237 19.12 6.47 5.12
C SER A 237 19.79 5.81 6.33
N LEU A 238 21.11 5.94 6.43
CA LEU A 238 21.83 5.68 7.68
C LEU A 238 22.40 7.00 8.19
N SER A 239 22.41 7.17 9.51
CA SER A 239 22.93 8.38 10.16
C SER A 239 24.13 8.06 11.05
N GLU A 240 25.07 9.00 11.10
CA GLU A 240 26.20 8.93 12.01
C GLU A 240 25.70 9.05 13.45
N VAL A 241 25.98 8.02 14.24
CA VAL A 241 25.68 8.00 15.67
C VAL A 241 26.63 8.94 16.40
N ASP A 242 26.08 9.72 17.34
CA ASP A 242 26.87 10.59 18.19
C ASP A 242 27.73 9.74 19.14
N GLY A 243 29.03 9.65 18.86
CA GLY A 243 29.96 8.81 19.61
C GLY A 243 31.42 9.24 19.49
N ASN A 244 32.19 8.88 20.52
CA ASN A 244 33.63 9.18 20.62
C ASN A 244 34.50 8.44 19.58
N ILE A 245 33.92 7.58 18.73
CA ILE A 245 34.65 6.85 17.69
C ILE A 245 35.19 7.77 16.58
N SER A 246 34.57 8.94 16.39
CA SER A 246 35.04 9.94 15.42
C SER A 246 36.42 10.50 15.78
N GLU A 247 36.78 10.51 17.07
CA GLU A 247 38.08 10.96 17.56
C GLU A 247 39.23 10.07 17.07
N ILE A 248 38.99 8.76 16.92
CA ILE A 248 39.97 7.80 16.40
C ILE A 248 39.89 7.67 14.87
N GLY A 249 39.14 8.55 14.19
CA GLY A 249 39.02 8.56 12.73
C GLY A 249 38.12 7.45 12.19
N MET A 250 37.11 7.07 12.95
CA MET A 250 36.10 6.09 12.56
C MET A 250 34.70 6.67 12.67
N SER A 251 33.80 6.12 11.86
CA SER A 251 32.40 6.51 11.85
C SER A 251 31.51 5.29 11.90
N TYR A 252 30.42 5.41 12.64
CA TYR A 252 29.41 4.37 12.76
C TYR A 252 28.06 4.93 12.33
N LEU A 253 27.66 4.50 11.15
CA LEU A 253 26.37 4.83 10.56
C LEU A 253 25.36 3.79 11.01
N SER A 254 24.25 4.18 11.61
CA SER A 254 23.22 3.26 12.11
C SER A 254 21.82 3.73 11.74
N CYS A 255 20.88 2.80 11.80
CA CYS A 255 19.46 3.01 11.58
C CYS A 255 18.67 3.31 12.87
N ILE A 256 19.13 2.81 14.02
CA ILE A 256 18.32 2.66 15.24
C ILE A 256 18.96 3.33 16.47
N GLU A 257 20.28 3.54 16.47
CA GLU A 257 20.98 3.87 17.72
C GLU A 257 20.86 5.33 18.18
N ASP A 258 20.65 6.29 17.27
CA ASP A 258 20.41 7.68 17.68
C ASP A 258 18.91 7.92 17.94
N LEU A 259 18.51 7.84 19.20
CA LEU A 259 17.15 8.13 19.67
C LEU A 259 16.71 9.59 19.44
N THR A 260 17.63 10.50 19.12
CA THR A 260 17.32 11.89 18.77
C THR A 260 17.01 12.08 17.29
N GLN A 261 17.16 11.03 16.48
CA GLN A 261 16.87 11.04 15.06
C GLN A 261 15.69 10.11 14.71
N PRO A 262 14.94 10.42 13.63
CA PRO A 262 13.96 9.48 13.12
C PRO A 262 14.63 8.15 12.78
N SER A 263 14.04 7.05 13.24
CA SER A 263 14.52 5.71 12.87
C SER A 263 14.43 5.53 11.36
N CYS A 264 15.45 4.90 10.78
CA CYS A 264 15.42 4.59 9.35
C CYS A 264 14.43 3.46 9.04
N ASN A 265 14.06 3.30 7.78
CA ASN A 265 13.19 2.21 7.36
C ASN A 265 13.80 1.47 6.14
N PRO A 266 14.39 0.28 6.35
CA PRO A 266 14.99 -0.50 5.26
C PRO A 266 13.96 -1.18 4.36
N TYR A 267 12.67 -1.16 4.71
CA TYR A 267 11.64 -1.88 3.96
C TYR A 267 10.87 -0.98 2.99
N SER A 268 10.49 0.23 3.43
CA SER A 268 9.75 1.19 2.61
C SER A 268 10.47 2.54 2.41
N GLY A 269 11.67 2.71 3.00
CA GLY A 269 12.39 3.97 3.01
C GLY A 269 11.86 4.98 4.04
N ASP A 270 12.71 5.92 4.43
CA ASP A 270 12.44 6.95 5.44
C ASP A 270 12.64 8.39 4.91
N ARG A 271 13.33 8.58 3.77
CA ARG A 271 13.56 9.89 3.15
C ARG A 271 12.95 9.99 1.77
N LEU A 272 12.23 11.07 1.49
CA LEU A 272 11.71 11.34 0.15
C LEU A 272 12.85 11.43 -0.88
N CYS A 273 12.73 10.70 -1.98
CA CYS A 273 13.75 10.69 -3.04
C CYS A 273 13.85 12.01 -3.81
N SER A 274 12.82 12.85 -3.72
CA SER A 274 12.79 14.20 -4.29
C SER A 274 13.49 15.24 -3.41
N LEU A 275 13.78 14.92 -2.14
CA LEU A 275 14.54 15.79 -1.25
C LEU A 275 16.04 15.70 -1.59
N GLN A 276 16.70 16.86 -1.69
CA GLN A 276 18.16 16.90 -1.83
C GLN A 276 18.83 16.30 -0.60
N THR A 277 19.33 15.07 -0.75
CA THR A 277 19.90 14.29 0.35
C THR A 277 21.28 13.78 -0.08
N PRO A 278 22.30 13.81 0.80
CA PRO A 278 23.56 13.12 0.52
C PRO A 278 23.34 11.64 0.23
N ILE A 279 24.20 11.06 -0.59
CA ILE A 279 24.33 9.61 -0.75
C ILE A 279 25.54 9.18 0.07
N ALA A 280 25.39 8.13 0.88
CA ALA A 280 26.52 7.50 1.54
C ALA A 280 27.27 6.68 0.47
N CYS A 281 28.46 7.15 0.10
CA CYS A 281 29.32 6.49 -0.87
C CYS A 281 30.38 5.68 -0.12
N TYR A 282 30.59 4.44 -0.54
CA TYR A 282 31.54 3.51 0.05
C TYR A 282 32.63 3.13 -0.94
N ARG A 283 33.83 2.92 -0.41
CA ARG A 283 34.96 2.31 -1.10
C ARG A 283 35.46 1.14 -0.27
N ASP A 284 35.47 -0.04 -0.90
CA ASP A 284 35.97 -1.28 -0.31
C ASP A 284 37.41 -1.12 0.21
N GLY A 285 37.73 -1.84 1.29
CA GLY A 285 39.06 -1.85 1.89
C GLY A 285 39.29 -3.08 2.77
N GLU A 286 40.56 -3.43 2.96
CA GLU A 286 41.00 -4.64 3.70
C GLU A 286 41.71 -4.27 5.01
N ARG A 287 41.35 -3.15 5.62
CA ARG A 287 41.99 -2.72 6.88
C ARG A 287 41.43 -3.52 8.04
N ASP A 288 42.30 -3.92 8.97
CA ASP A 288 41.90 -4.56 10.22
C ASP A 288 41.17 -3.59 11.14
N ILE A 289 40.28 -4.09 12.00
CA ILE A 289 39.67 -3.26 13.05
C ILE A 289 40.76 -2.71 13.99
N PRO A 290 40.76 -1.39 14.32
CA PRO A 290 41.73 -0.85 15.26
C PRO A 290 41.71 -1.58 16.60
N LYS A 291 42.90 -1.88 17.15
CA LYS A 291 43.03 -2.63 18.41
C LYS A 291 42.41 -1.87 19.59
N GLU A 292 42.34 -0.55 19.49
CA GLU A 292 41.70 0.35 20.44
C GLU A 292 40.20 0.07 20.58
N LEU A 293 39.53 -0.38 19.51
CA LEU A 293 38.12 -0.78 19.56
C LEU A 293 37.93 -2.17 20.18
N MET A 294 38.87 -3.10 19.97
CA MET A 294 38.76 -4.46 20.48
C MET A 294 39.01 -4.57 21.99
N ASN A 295 39.73 -3.62 22.59
CA ASN A 295 40.22 -3.74 23.96
C ASN A 295 39.38 -3.02 25.02
N GLU A 296 38.33 -2.30 24.62
CA GLU A 296 37.57 -1.47 25.56
C GLU A 296 36.06 -1.63 25.32
N ASN A 297 35.30 -2.02 26.37
CA ASN A 297 33.83 -1.86 26.47
C ASN A 297 33.34 -0.40 26.33
N LYS A 298 34.21 0.51 25.86
CA LYS A 298 34.01 1.95 25.78
C LYS A 298 33.27 2.35 24.50
N TYR A 299 33.34 1.52 23.45
CA TYR A 299 32.71 1.79 22.17
C TYR A 299 31.66 0.72 21.88
N PHE A 300 30.40 1.13 21.77
CA PHE A 300 29.32 0.26 21.30
C PHE A 300 29.43 0.16 19.78
N ALA A 301 30.23 -0.79 19.31
CA ALA A 301 30.26 -1.15 17.90
C ALA A 301 30.25 -2.68 17.82
N PRO A 302 29.21 -3.28 17.23
CA PRO A 302 29.18 -4.72 16.99
C PRO A 302 30.39 -5.13 16.13
N ASP A 303 31.08 -6.22 16.49
CA ASP A 303 32.25 -6.72 15.74
C ASP A 303 31.90 -7.02 14.26
N ASP A 304 30.63 -7.36 14.00
CA ASP A 304 30.08 -7.64 12.67
C ASP A 304 29.72 -6.38 11.87
N ALA A 305 29.75 -5.19 12.48
CA ALA A 305 29.47 -3.93 11.79
C ALA A 305 30.66 -3.37 11.00
N PHE A 306 31.87 -3.89 11.20
CA PHE A 306 33.09 -3.35 10.61
C PHE A 306 33.32 -3.82 9.17
N VAL A 307 33.52 -2.87 8.24
CA VAL A 307 33.61 -3.17 6.80
C VAL A 307 34.99 -2.96 6.19
N GLY A 308 36.03 -2.63 6.97
CA GLY A 308 37.42 -2.44 6.49
C GLY A 308 37.68 -1.27 5.53
N GLY A 309 36.63 -0.72 4.93
CA GLY A 309 36.67 0.36 3.95
C GLY A 309 36.39 1.75 4.52
N GLU A 310 36.03 2.67 3.63
CA GLU A 310 35.78 4.08 3.93
C GLU A 310 34.42 4.50 3.39
N VAL A 311 33.67 5.28 4.18
CA VAL A 311 32.41 5.89 3.79
C VAL A 311 32.56 7.41 3.72
N ARG A 312 31.97 8.02 2.70
CA ARG A 312 31.88 9.49 2.57
C ARG A 312 30.47 9.90 2.20
N MET A 313 30.05 11.04 2.73
CA MET A 313 28.78 11.66 2.33
C MET A 313 29.03 12.54 1.12
N SER A 314 28.32 12.27 0.01
CA SER A 314 28.35 13.14 -1.17
C SER A 314 27.79 14.52 -0.87
N ARG A 315 27.90 15.45 -1.83
CA ARG A 315 27.00 16.62 -1.81
C ARG A 315 25.53 16.17 -1.87
N PRO A 316 24.57 16.94 -1.32
CA PRO A 316 23.15 16.64 -1.47
C PRO A 316 22.72 16.59 -2.94
N VAL A 317 21.91 15.59 -3.29
CA VAL A 317 21.39 15.38 -4.64
C VAL A 317 19.94 14.94 -4.60
N ARG A 318 19.19 15.26 -5.66
CA ARG A 318 17.86 14.69 -5.91
C ARG A 318 18.02 13.26 -6.41
N ALA A 319 17.82 12.28 -5.53
CA ALA A 319 18.04 10.88 -5.84
C ALA A 319 17.01 10.31 -6.82
N ASP A 320 15.83 10.92 -6.94
CA ASP A 320 14.85 10.62 -7.99
C ASP A 320 15.34 10.95 -9.42
N GLY A 321 16.45 11.68 -9.56
CA GLY A 321 17.16 11.87 -10.82
C GLY A 321 18.15 10.76 -11.18
N LEU A 322 18.34 9.75 -10.33
CA LEU A 322 19.27 8.63 -10.51
C LEU A 322 18.44 7.35 -10.68
N PRO A 323 18.03 6.98 -11.91
CA PRO A 323 17.03 5.95 -12.13
C PRO A 323 17.50 4.54 -11.75
N THR A 324 18.82 4.29 -11.77
CA THR A 324 19.39 2.95 -11.54
C THR A 324 20.50 2.98 -10.50
N LEU A 325 20.77 1.84 -9.83
CA LEU A 325 21.92 1.73 -8.92
C LEU A 325 23.23 2.06 -9.64
N ASP A 326 23.37 1.69 -10.92
CA ASP A 326 24.54 2.04 -11.73
C ASP A 326 24.70 3.56 -11.88
N SER A 327 23.59 4.30 -12.06
CA SER A 327 23.64 5.77 -12.11
C SER A 327 24.02 6.39 -10.76
N ALA A 328 23.55 5.81 -9.65
CA ALA A 328 23.91 6.24 -8.31
C ALA A 328 25.38 5.90 -7.96
N ASN A 329 25.87 4.73 -8.39
CA ASN A 329 27.28 4.35 -8.31
C ASN A 329 28.16 5.29 -9.15
N GLY A 330 27.73 5.61 -10.37
CA GLY A 330 28.39 6.58 -11.24
C GLY A 330 28.49 7.97 -10.61
N PHE A 331 27.45 8.39 -9.90
CA PHE A 331 27.48 9.63 -9.12
C PHE A 331 28.51 9.59 -7.98
N CYS A 332 28.55 8.52 -7.18
CA CYS A 332 29.58 8.34 -6.15
C CYS A 332 31.00 8.34 -6.73
N ALA A 333 31.19 7.65 -7.86
CA ALA A 333 32.48 7.60 -8.55
C ALA A 333 32.90 8.96 -9.13
N ALA A 334 31.96 9.80 -9.56
CA ALA A 334 32.23 11.16 -10.02
C ALA A 334 32.63 12.10 -8.88
N GLU A 335 32.03 11.96 -7.69
CA GLU A 335 32.33 12.79 -6.52
C GLU A 335 33.67 12.43 -5.88
N PHE A 336 34.02 11.14 -5.82
CA PHE A 336 35.15 10.66 -5.01
C PHE A 336 36.21 9.86 -5.78
N GLY A 337 35.99 9.58 -7.06
CA GLY A 337 36.91 8.88 -7.96
C GLY A 337 36.52 7.42 -8.22
N LYS A 338 37.33 6.74 -9.03
CA LYS A 338 37.10 5.32 -9.38
C LYS A 338 37.10 4.44 -8.13
N GLY A 339 36.17 3.48 -8.08
CA GLY A 339 36.05 2.49 -6.99
C GLY A 339 35.09 2.89 -5.88
N TRP A 340 34.49 4.08 -5.95
CA TRP A 340 33.40 4.48 -5.07
C TRP A 340 32.05 4.05 -5.64
N ARG A 341 31.20 3.50 -4.78
CA ARG A 341 29.83 3.05 -5.08
C ARG A 341 28.89 3.52 -3.98
N VAL A 342 27.59 3.37 -4.17
CA VAL A 342 26.64 3.57 -3.07
C VAL A 342 26.91 2.52 -1.98
N LEU A 343 26.87 2.95 -0.72
CA LEU A 343 26.95 2.07 0.44
C LEU A 343 25.74 1.14 0.48
N SER A 344 25.96 -0.16 0.68
CA SER A 344 24.87 -1.10 0.94
C SER A 344 24.39 -1.00 2.39
N TYR A 345 23.09 -1.05 2.62
CA TYR A 345 22.52 -1.24 3.96
C TYR A 345 23.03 -2.55 4.60
N HIS A 346 23.32 -3.56 3.77
CA HIS A 346 23.82 -4.88 4.19
C HIS A 346 25.35 -5.00 4.11
N GLU A 347 26.09 -3.90 3.98
CA GLU A 347 27.56 -3.94 3.89
C GLU A 347 28.19 -4.70 5.07
N ALA A 348 27.58 -4.57 6.25
CA ALA A 348 28.01 -5.23 7.49
C ALA A 348 26.90 -6.10 8.09
N GLY A 349 26.16 -6.85 7.25
CA GLY A 349 25.06 -7.71 7.69
C GLY A 349 23.72 -7.00 7.92
N GLY A 350 23.72 -5.69 8.17
CA GLY A 350 22.51 -4.87 8.25
C GLY A 350 22.52 -3.91 9.45
N SER A 351 21.61 -2.93 9.44
CA SER A 351 21.32 -2.01 10.55
C SER A 351 22.42 -1.04 11.00
N GLY A 352 23.68 -1.30 10.69
CA GLY A 352 24.78 -0.36 10.92
C GLY A 352 26.04 -0.69 10.12
N VAL A 353 26.93 0.29 9.98
CA VAL A 353 28.21 0.20 9.26
C VAL A 353 29.26 1.00 10.01
N LEU A 354 30.29 0.32 10.51
CA LEU A 354 31.49 0.90 11.08
C LEU A 354 32.60 0.96 10.01
N SER A 355 33.14 2.15 9.77
CA SER A 355 34.11 2.40 8.71
C SER A 355 35.20 3.38 9.13
N TYR A 356 36.30 3.44 8.36
CA TYR A 356 37.34 4.45 8.53
C TYR A 356 36.94 5.78 7.91
N SER A 357 36.16 6.56 8.64
CA SER A 357 35.64 7.84 8.15
C SER A 357 35.59 8.88 9.26
N LYS A 358 35.39 10.15 8.89
CA LYS A 358 35.20 11.28 9.82
C LYS A 358 33.92 12.02 9.48
N ILE A 359 32.81 11.30 9.56
CA ILE A 359 31.48 11.84 9.32
C ILE A 359 31.07 12.57 10.60
N GLN A 360 30.54 13.79 10.44
CA GLN A 360 30.06 14.53 11.61
C GLN A 360 28.79 13.86 12.14
N PRO A 361 28.60 13.80 13.47
CA PRO A 361 27.37 13.29 14.07
C PRO A 361 26.13 13.94 13.46
N ARG A 362 25.05 13.17 13.33
CA ARG A 362 23.76 13.60 12.76
C ARG A 362 23.76 13.93 11.28
N ASN A 363 24.87 13.73 10.59
CA ASN A 363 24.84 13.62 9.14
C ASN A 363 24.30 12.24 8.75
N PHE A 364 23.53 12.20 7.67
CA PHE A 364 22.96 10.99 7.13
C PHE A 364 23.15 10.96 5.62
N GLY A 365 23.09 9.75 5.07
CA GLY A 365 23.17 9.53 3.64
C GLY A 365 22.24 8.41 3.21
N LEU A 366 21.69 8.54 2.00
CA LEU A 366 20.93 7.48 1.36
C LEU A 366 21.85 6.28 1.10
N VAL A 367 21.32 5.08 1.35
CA VAL A 367 22.00 3.80 1.14
C VAL A 367 21.21 2.92 0.18
N HIS A 368 21.85 1.87 -0.33
CA HIS A 368 21.19 0.84 -1.12
C HIS A 368 20.70 -0.30 -0.26
N THR A 369 19.40 -0.58 -0.27
CA THR A 369 18.82 -1.71 0.45
C THR A 369 18.46 -2.83 -0.53
N GLY A 370 19.36 -3.80 -0.65
CA GLY A 370 19.15 -4.98 -1.49
C GLY A 370 17.90 -5.77 -1.06
N GLY A 371 17.12 -6.26 -2.03
CA GLY A 371 15.90 -7.03 -1.77
C GLY A 371 14.68 -6.21 -1.31
N HIS A 372 14.83 -4.91 -1.09
CA HIS A 372 13.74 -4.01 -0.69
C HIS A 372 13.61 -2.85 -1.71
N PRO A 373 13.03 -3.11 -2.90
CA PRO A 373 13.01 -2.14 -3.99
C PRO A 373 12.25 -0.85 -3.65
N TYR A 374 11.28 -0.92 -2.75
CA TYR A 374 10.52 0.25 -2.29
C TYR A 374 11.29 1.14 -1.31
N ALA A 375 12.41 0.66 -0.78
CA ALA A 375 13.30 1.40 0.12
C ALA A 375 14.50 2.02 -0.60
N ASN A 376 14.56 1.95 -1.94
CA ASN A 376 15.60 2.58 -2.74
C ASN A 376 15.06 3.79 -3.50
N CYS A 377 15.91 4.80 -3.72
CA CYS A 377 15.57 5.90 -4.61
C CYS A 377 15.86 5.64 -6.09
N TRP A 378 16.64 4.61 -6.37
CA TRP A 378 16.94 4.05 -7.68
C TRP A 378 16.34 2.65 -7.81
N ASP A 379 16.31 2.09 -9.02
CA ASP A 379 15.81 0.74 -9.33
C ASP A 379 14.37 0.48 -8.82
N ARG A 380 13.57 1.54 -8.72
CA ARG A 380 12.17 1.41 -8.30
C ARG A 380 11.34 0.71 -9.41
N PRO A 381 10.31 -0.05 -9.05
CA PRO A 381 9.38 -0.59 -10.03
C PRO A 381 8.77 0.52 -10.88
N ALA A 382 8.62 0.27 -12.19
CA ALA A 382 8.11 1.26 -13.14
C ALA A 382 6.70 1.77 -12.79
N SER A 383 5.94 1.00 -12.02
CA SER A 383 4.64 1.35 -11.44
C SER A 383 4.70 2.56 -10.50
N VAL A 384 5.86 2.84 -9.87
CA VAL A 384 6.07 3.98 -8.97
C VAL A 384 6.62 5.22 -9.69
N ILE A 385 7.25 5.05 -10.85
CA ILE A 385 8.07 6.10 -11.50
C ILE A 385 7.22 7.10 -12.31
N ARG A 386 5.92 6.85 -12.53
CA ARG A 386 5.10 7.68 -13.43
C ARG A 386 3.89 8.30 -12.73
N PRO A 387 3.89 9.62 -12.46
CA PRO A 387 2.66 10.34 -12.13
C PRO A 387 1.63 10.27 -13.27
#